data_AF-A0A843GAA9-F1
#
_entry.id   AF-A0A843GAA9-F1
#
_cell.length_a   1.000
_cell.length_b   1.000
_cell.length_c   1.000
_cell.angle_alpha   90.00
_cell.angle_beta   90.00
_cell.angle_gamma   90.00
#
_symmetry.space_group_name_H-M   'P 1'
#
loop_
_entity.id
_entity.type
_entity.pdbx_description
1 polymer ?
#
loop_
_entity_poly.entity_id
_entity_poly.type
_entity_poly.pdbx_seq_one_letter_code
_entity_poly.pdbx_strand_id
1 'polypeptide(L)'
;GTTGIVEPMSAKALADSIKVEISVIAAESNESILIFLGNFGKKFTEEELNLSTKPGIMCSNFIDVALDSSVEFGFKNILIVGHIGKLVKLGIGMFNTHSHNGDGRIETLLSCALEAGADIEILNEIQKCVTTNAVLDILYENDLLTKTMDVLNGRIGHNIDRRIPEDINVGFICFANTGEYSGVLFESENADDLKELWKD
;
A
#
# COMPACT_ATOMS: atom_id res chain seq x y z
N GLY A 1 25.38 9.91 11.42
CA GLY A 1 26.84 9.86 11.59
C GLY A 1 27.18 8.99 12.79
N THR A 2 28.10 8.06 12.61
CA THR A 2 28.90 7.29 13.61
C THR A 2 28.28 6.64 14.86
N THR A 3 26.97 6.71 15.12
CA THR A 3 26.34 5.93 16.21
C THR A 3 25.25 4.96 15.74
N GLY A 4 24.98 4.89 14.44
CA GLY A 4 24.02 3.94 13.86
C GLY A 4 22.56 4.16 14.24
N ILE A 5 22.27 5.16 15.07
CA ILE A 5 20.92 5.59 15.41
C ILE A 5 20.55 6.69 14.42
N VAL A 6 19.62 6.36 13.53
CA VAL A 6 18.93 7.34 12.69
C VAL A 6 17.87 7.98 13.60
N GLU A 7 18.22 9.14 14.16
CA GLU A 7 17.46 9.86 15.18
C GLU A 7 16.17 10.50 14.64
N PRO A 8 15.14 10.75 15.48
CA PRO A 8 13.84 11.32 15.13
C PRO A 8 13.84 12.55 14.19
N MET A 9 14.95 13.30 14.12
CA MET A 9 15.12 14.40 13.16
C MET A 9 15.10 13.95 11.70
N SER A 10 15.62 12.77 11.35
CA SER A 10 15.63 12.32 9.94
C SER A 10 14.26 11.81 9.49
N ALA A 11 13.50 11.13 10.37
CA ALA A 11 12.14 10.68 10.06
C ALA A 11 11.22 11.89 9.87
N LYS A 12 11.34 12.90 10.74
CA LYS A 12 10.65 14.18 10.59
C LYS A 12 11.07 14.90 9.31
N ALA A 13 12.37 15.01 9.03
CA ALA A 13 12.85 15.66 7.81
C ALA A 13 12.35 14.97 6.53
N LEU A 14 12.25 13.63 6.52
CA LEU A 14 11.66 12.88 5.42
C LEU A 14 10.16 13.18 5.28
N ALA A 15 9.41 13.19 6.38
CA ALA A 15 8.00 13.56 6.36
C ALA A 15 7.77 15.01 5.88
N ASP A 16 8.59 15.96 6.35
CA ASP A 16 8.54 17.36 5.92
C ASP A 16 8.91 17.50 4.44
N SER A 17 9.87 16.72 3.94
CA SER A 17 10.21 16.68 2.52
C SER A 17 9.05 16.16 1.66
N ILE A 18 8.35 15.11 2.11
CA ILE A 18 7.16 14.58 1.43
C ILE A 18 6.08 15.66 1.34
N LYS A 19 5.83 16.38 2.45
CA LYS A 19 4.87 17.50 2.48
C LYS A 19 5.20 18.59 1.47
N VAL A 20 6.46 19.02 1.44
CA VAL A 20 6.93 20.05 0.50
C VAL A 20 6.74 19.58 -0.94
N GLU A 21 7.13 18.36 -1.27
CA GLU A 21 6.97 17.82 -2.62
C GLU A 21 5.49 17.73 -3.04
N ILE A 22 4.60 17.26 -2.17
CA ILE A 22 3.14 17.25 -2.43
C ILE A 22 2.62 18.66 -2.67
N SER A 23 3.08 19.66 -1.90
CA SER A 23 2.66 21.06 -2.09
C SER A 23 3.07 21.62 -3.46
N VAL A 24 4.25 21.22 -3.95
CA VAL A 24 4.73 21.61 -5.30
C VAL A 24 3.89 20.92 -6.37
N ILE A 25 3.63 19.61 -6.23
CA ILE A 25 2.76 18.87 -7.16
C ILE A 25 1.35 19.46 -7.20
N ALA A 26 0.80 19.87 -6.05
CA ALA A 26 -0.54 20.46 -5.97
C ALA A 26 -0.67 21.75 -6.79
N ALA A 27 0.41 22.55 -6.88
CA ALA A 27 0.41 23.78 -7.64
C ALA A 27 0.32 23.58 -9.17
N GLU A 28 0.64 22.37 -9.66
CA GLU A 28 0.77 22.06 -11.09
C GLU A 28 -0.15 20.92 -11.57
N SER A 29 -0.91 20.30 -10.66
CA SER A 29 -1.73 19.12 -10.95
C SER A 29 -3.22 19.42 -10.99
N ASN A 30 -3.97 18.54 -11.66
CA ASN A 30 -5.43 18.61 -11.76
C ASN A 30 -6.09 17.86 -10.59
N GLU A 31 -5.78 18.25 -9.35
CA GLU A 31 -6.33 17.68 -8.11
C GLU A 31 -6.15 16.15 -7.96
N SER A 32 -5.20 15.55 -8.70
CA SER A 32 -4.99 14.11 -8.75
C SER A 32 -3.52 13.77 -8.46
N ILE A 33 -3.25 12.74 -7.64
CA ILE A 33 -1.88 12.31 -7.31
C ILE A 33 -1.72 10.80 -7.17
N LEU A 34 -0.64 10.25 -7.74
CA LEU A 34 -0.18 8.89 -7.46
C LEU A 34 0.72 8.85 -6.21
N ILE A 35 0.50 7.85 -5.35
CA ILE A 35 1.36 7.58 -4.19
C ILE A 35 2.02 6.22 -4.37
N PHE A 36 3.36 6.19 -4.48
CA PHE A 36 4.14 4.97 -4.63
C PHE A 36 4.74 4.51 -3.30
N LEU A 37 4.52 3.24 -2.94
CA LEU A 37 5.13 2.65 -1.75
C LEU A 37 6.57 2.18 -2.02
N GLY A 38 7.48 3.13 -2.18
CA GLY A 38 8.89 2.88 -2.52
C GLY A 38 9.12 2.57 -4.00
N ASN A 39 10.38 2.29 -4.35
CA ASN A 39 10.81 2.16 -5.75
C ASN A 39 10.08 1.06 -6.53
N PHE A 40 9.73 -0.05 -5.89
CA PHE A 40 8.97 -1.12 -6.54
C PHE A 40 7.59 -0.64 -6.99
N GLY A 41 6.90 0.19 -6.19
CA GLY A 41 5.59 0.72 -6.58
C GLY A 41 5.67 1.63 -7.80
N LYS A 42 6.68 2.51 -7.86
CA LYS A 42 6.89 3.37 -9.02
C LYS A 42 7.21 2.55 -10.27
N LYS A 43 8.15 1.61 -10.15
CA LYS A 43 8.57 0.73 -11.26
C LYS A 43 7.40 -0.11 -11.78
N PHE A 44 6.62 -0.71 -10.89
CA PHE A 44 5.44 -1.49 -11.26
C PHE A 44 4.39 -0.64 -11.98
N THR A 45 4.20 0.61 -11.55
CA THR A 45 3.29 1.55 -12.21
C THR A 45 3.74 1.85 -13.66
N GLU A 46 5.03 2.08 -13.87
CA GLU A 46 5.58 2.39 -15.20
C GLU A 46 5.60 1.17 -16.12
N GLU A 47 6.09 0.03 -15.63
CA GLU A 47 6.43 -1.11 -16.48
C GLU A 47 5.26 -2.11 -16.65
N GLU A 48 4.45 -2.31 -15.60
CA GLU A 48 3.39 -3.32 -15.62
C GLU A 48 2.01 -2.69 -15.84
N LEU A 49 1.73 -1.56 -15.17
CA LEU A 49 0.46 -0.84 -15.34
C LEU A 49 0.46 0.08 -16.57
N ASN A 50 1.63 0.41 -17.13
CA ASN A 50 1.79 1.33 -18.26
C ASN A 50 1.12 2.70 -18.02
N LEU A 51 1.27 3.23 -16.80
CA LEU A 51 0.72 4.53 -16.42
C LEU A 51 1.85 5.57 -16.28
N SER A 52 1.53 6.82 -16.60
CA SER A 52 2.39 7.96 -16.24
C SER A 52 2.59 8.01 -14.73
N THR A 53 3.83 8.22 -14.26
CA THR A 53 4.10 8.41 -12.83
C THR A 53 3.96 9.87 -12.36
N LYS A 54 3.44 10.74 -13.22
CA LYS A 54 3.23 12.16 -12.94
C LYS A 54 1.77 12.56 -13.20
N PRO A 55 1.16 13.36 -12.32
CA PRO A 55 1.66 13.80 -11.00
C PRO A 55 1.71 12.63 -10.00
N GLY A 56 2.83 12.49 -9.28
CA GLY A 56 3.01 11.39 -8.32
C GLY A 56 4.21 11.56 -7.40
N ILE A 57 4.17 10.88 -6.25
CA ILE A 57 5.19 10.96 -5.19
C ILE A 57 5.51 9.58 -4.60
N MET A 58 6.78 9.38 -4.21
CA MET A 58 7.20 8.20 -3.45
C MET A 58 7.23 8.50 -1.95
N CYS A 59 6.33 7.90 -1.18
CA CYS A 59 6.25 8.14 0.28
C CYS A 59 7.01 7.12 1.14
N SER A 60 7.58 6.08 0.52
CA SER A 60 8.32 4.98 1.17
C SER A 60 7.55 4.29 2.30
N ASN A 61 7.64 4.79 3.54
CA ASN A 61 6.96 4.24 4.71
C ASN A 61 5.94 5.20 5.34
N PHE A 62 5.83 6.43 4.84
CA PHE A 62 5.05 7.51 5.44
C PHE A 62 3.75 7.72 4.66
N ILE A 63 2.91 6.69 4.60
CA ILE A 63 1.66 6.70 3.81
C ILE A 63 0.65 7.62 4.48
N ASP A 64 0.65 7.63 5.82
CA ASP A 64 -0.05 8.59 6.66
C ASP A 64 0.27 10.03 6.24
N VAL A 65 1.56 10.38 6.19
CA VAL A 65 2.00 11.72 5.83
C VAL A 65 1.56 12.06 4.40
N ALA A 66 1.77 11.15 3.45
CA ALA A 66 1.42 11.41 2.06
C ALA A 66 -0.08 11.61 1.88
N LEU A 67 -0.92 10.74 2.45
CA LEU A 67 -2.37 10.87 2.39
C LEU A 67 -2.87 12.14 3.06
N ASP A 68 -2.46 12.40 4.30
CA ASP A 68 -2.93 13.57 5.05
C ASP A 68 -2.52 14.87 4.33
N SER A 69 -1.31 14.91 3.76
CA SER A 69 -0.83 16.07 3.00
C SER A 69 -1.55 16.22 1.67
N SER A 70 -1.85 15.13 0.97
CA SER A 70 -2.63 15.18 -0.27
C SER A 70 -4.02 15.76 0.00
N VAL A 71 -4.67 15.36 1.08
CA VAL A 71 -5.94 15.97 1.49
C VAL A 71 -5.76 17.46 1.85
N GLU A 72 -4.74 17.80 2.64
CA GLU A 72 -4.43 19.17 3.06
C GLU A 72 -4.22 20.11 1.86
N PHE A 73 -3.55 19.65 0.81
CA PHE A 73 -3.26 20.44 -0.39
C PHE A 73 -4.33 20.32 -1.49
N GLY A 74 -5.49 19.74 -1.18
CA GLY A 74 -6.69 19.82 -2.02
C GLY A 74 -6.79 18.75 -3.11
N PHE A 75 -6.01 17.68 -3.06
CA PHE A 75 -6.18 16.55 -3.97
C PHE A 75 -7.54 15.86 -3.72
N LYS A 76 -8.25 15.58 -4.80
CA LYS A 76 -9.55 14.89 -4.80
C LYS A 76 -9.46 13.45 -5.27
N ASN A 77 -8.45 13.12 -6.08
CA ASN A 77 -8.22 11.77 -6.58
C ASN A 77 -6.83 11.30 -6.17
N ILE A 78 -6.76 10.18 -5.44
CA ILE A 78 -5.51 9.61 -4.96
C ILE A 78 -5.47 8.15 -5.37
N LEU A 79 -4.41 7.72 -6.05
CA LEU A 79 -4.17 6.31 -6.34
C LEU A 79 -2.88 5.83 -5.67
N ILE A 80 -3.00 4.86 -4.77
CA ILE A 80 -1.87 4.27 -4.05
C ILE A 80 -1.42 2.99 -4.77
N VAL A 81 -0.14 2.88 -5.12
CA VAL A 81 0.41 1.64 -5.71
C VAL A 81 1.49 1.08 -4.79
N GLY A 82 1.26 -0.15 -4.30
CA GLY A 82 2.07 -0.71 -3.24
C GLY A 82 2.31 -2.21 -3.33
N HIS A 83 3.55 -2.61 -2.99
CA HIS A 83 3.87 -4.01 -2.83
C HIS A 83 3.20 -4.57 -1.57
N ILE A 84 2.74 -5.81 -1.63
CA ILE A 84 2.06 -6.52 -0.52
C ILE A 84 2.83 -6.41 0.80
N GLY A 85 4.15 -6.48 0.77
CA GLY A 85 5.02 -6.37 1.94
C GLY A 85 4.95 -5.04 2.71
N LYS A 86 4.27 -4.02 2.17
CA LYS A 86 3.94 -2.77 2.87
C LYS A 86 2.44 -2.55 2.95
N LEU A 87 1.73 -2.73 1.83
CA LEU A 87 0.32 -2.41 1.74
C LEU A 87 -0.54 -3.26 2.69
N VAL A 88 -0.14 -4.51 2.95
CA VAL A 88 -0.82 -5.39 3.92
C VAL A 88 -1.00 -4.75 5.30
N LYS A 89 -0.07 -3.87 5.72
CA LYS A 89 -0.13 -3.22 7.04
C LYS A 89 -1.30 -2.24 7.16
N LEU A 90 -1.81 -1.72 6.04
CA LEU A 90 -3.02 -0.89 6.05
C LEU A 90 -4.25 -1.70 6.46
N GLY A 91 -4.25 -3.03 6.25
CA GLY A 91 -5.34 -3.91 6.68
C GLY A 91 -5.55 -3.93 8.20
N ILE A 92 -4.57 -3.48 8.98
CA ILE A 92 -4.65 -3.29 10.44
C ILE A 92 -4.49 -1.82 10.85
N GLY A 93 -4.72 -0.88 9.92
CA GLY A 93 -4.67 0.55 10.19
C GLY A 93 -3.27 1.13 10.39
N MET A 94 -2.20 0.41 10.04
CA MET A 94 -0.83 0.88 10.17
C MET A 94 -0.35 1.59 8.90
N PHE A 95 -0.54 2.90 8.85
CA PHE A 95 -0.16 3.74 7.71
C PHE A 95 1.33 4.16 7.71
N ASN A 96 2.02 4.05 8.85
CA ASN A 96 3.47 4.10 8.85
C ASN A 96 4.06 2.68 8.75
N THR A 97 4.57 2.31 7.59
CA THR A 97 4.92 0.91 7.31
C THR A 97 6.32 0.50 7.78
N HIS A 98 7.06 1.40 8.41
CA HIS A 98 8.40 1.10 8.92
C HIS A 98 8.31 0.01 10.01
N SER A 99 9.15 -1.02 9.95
CA SER A 99 9.12 -2.17 10.88
C SER A 99 9.29 -1.76 12.35
N HIS A 100 9.99 -0.65 12.62
CA HIS A 100 10.10 -0.07 13.97
C HIS A 100 8.74 0.31 14.58
N ASN A 101 7.74 0.69 13.77
CA ASN A 101 6.39 1.00 14.24
C ASN A 101 5.51 -0.25 14.38
N GLY A 102 6.05 -1.42 14.02
CA GLY A 102 5.40 -2.71 14.04
C GLY A 102 5.50 -3.42 12.69
N ASP A 103 5.45 -4.75 12.73
CA ASP A 103 5.42 -5.59 11.54
C ASP A 103 3.99 -5.87 11.10
N GLY A 104 3.30 -6.81 11.77
CA GLY A 104 1.89 -7.11 11.56
C GLY A 104 1.57 -7.79 10.22
N ARG A 105 2.55 -8.00 9.33
CA ARG A 105 2.29 -8.55 7.98
C ARG A 105 1.73 -9.96 8.03
N ILE A 106 2.35 -10.83 8.81
CA ILE A 106 1.96 -12.24 8.92
C ILE A 106 0.66 -12.36 9.70
N GLU A 107 0.52 -11.62 10.79
CA GLU A 107 -0.68 -11.61 11.63
C GLU A 107 -1.91 -11.11 10.86
N THR A 108 -1.73 -10.09 10.00
CA THR A 108 -2.79 -9.59 9.13
C THR A 108 -3.21 -10.66 8.13
N LEU A 109 -2.27 -11.28 7.41
CA LEU A 109 -2.57 -12.32 6.42
C LEU A 109 -3.17 -13.57 7.06
N LEU A 110 -2.65 -13.98 8.23
CA LEU A 110 -3.20 -15.08 9.03
C LEU A 110 -4.67 -14.80 9.39
N SER A 111 -4.97 -13.59 9.85
CA SER A 111 -6.33 -13.19 10.20
C SER A 111 -7.25 -13.11 8.98
N CYS A 112 -6.74 -12.67 7.83
CA CYS A 112 -7.51 -12.67 6.57
C CYS A 112 -7.75 -14.10 6.07
N ALA A 113 -6.76 -14.98 6.16
CA ALA A 113 -6.86 -16.38 5.76
C ALA A 113 -7.88 -17.14 6.62
N LEU A 114 -7.89 -16.88 7.94
CA LEU A 114 -8.90 -17.42 8.85
C LEU A 114 -10.31 -17.02 8.42
N GLU A 115 -10.53 -15.74 8.11
CA GLU A 115 -11.83 -15.25 7.63
C GLU A 115 -12.20 -15.80 6.24
N ALA A 116 -11.20 -16.05 5.40
CA ALA A 116 -11.36 -16.71 4.09
C ALA A 116 -11.65 -18.22 4.19
N GLY A 117 -11.62 -18.80 5.41
CA GLY A 117 -11.97 -20.20 5.67
C GLY A 117 -10.78 -21.17 5.67
N ALA A 118 -9.56 -20.68 5.86
CA ALA A 118 -8.39 -21.54 6.06
C ALA A 118 -8.56 -22.43 7.30
N ASP A 119 -8.14 -23.69 7.21
CA ASP A 119 -8.12 -24.61 8.33
C ASP A 119 -6.95 -24.37 9.28
N ILE A 120 -6.94 -25.09 10.40
CA ILE A 120 -5.93 -24.88 11.45
C ILE A 120 -4.54 -25.30 10.99
N GLU A 121 -4.43 -26.30 10.12
CA GLU A 121 -3.19 -26.77 9.52
C GLU A 121 -2.53 -25.65 8.71
N ILE A 122 -3.27 -25.05 7.76
CA ILE A 122 -2.80 -23.94 6.91
C ILE A 122 -2.45 -22.72 7.77
N LEU A 123 -3.29 -22.36 8.74
CA LEU A 123 -3.02 -21.22 9.63
C LEU A 123 -1.72 -21.42 10.44
N ASN A 124 -1.44 -22.64 10.90
CA ASN A 124 -0.20 -22.96 11.59
C ASN A 124 1.03 -22.89 10.68
N GLU A 125 0.89 -23.13 9.38
CA GLU A 125 1.96 -22.94 8.41
C GLU A 125 2.22 -21.45 8.17
N ILE A 126 1.17 -20.67 7.91
CA ILE A 126 1.26 -19.21 7.72
C ILE A 126 1.93 -18.55 8.93
N GLN A 127 1.57 -18.94 10.16
CA GLN A 127 2.13 -18.36 11.38
C GLN A 127 3.67 -18.52 11.48
N LYS A 128 4.25 -19.54 10.83
CA LYS A 128 5.69 -19.81 10.84
C LYS A 128 6.44 -19.04 9.75
N CYS A 129 5.74 -18.39 8.82
CA CYS A 129 6.34 -17.61 7.75
C CYS A 129 7.01 -16.35 8.27
N VAL A 130 8.05 -15.90 7.55
CA VAL A 130 8.76 -14.65 7.83
C VAL A 130 8.44 -13.58 6.77
N THR A 131 8.06 -14.02 5.58
CA THR A 131 7.83 -13.15 4.43
C THR A 131 6.38 -13.30 3.95
N THR A 132 5.85 -12.22 3.38
CA THR A 132 4.53 -12.25 2.74
C THR A 132 4.51 -13.24 1.58
N ASN A 133 5.60 -13.36 0.82
CA ASN A 133 5.68 -14.27 -0.32
C ASN A 133 5.50 -15.73 0.12
N ALA A 134 6.14 -16.16 1.21
CA ALA A 134 5.94 -17.51 1.73
C ALA A 134 4.48 -17.75 2.13
N VAL A 135 3.77 -16.73 2.64
CA VAL A 135 2.33 -16.83 2.93
C VAL A 135 1.51 -16.92 1.65
N LEU A 136 1.84 -16.13 0.63
CA LEU A 136 1.15 -16.16 -0.66
C LEU A 136 1.33 -17.50 -1.37
N ASP A 137 2.52 -18.13 -1.28
CA ASP A 137 2.78 -19.48 -1.79
C ASP A 137 1.83 -20.49 -1.13
N ILE A 138 1.75 -20.52 0.21
CA ILE A 138 0.85 -21.41 0.96
C ILE A 138 -0.61 -21.18 0.57
N LEU A 139 -1.05 -19.92 0.51
CA LEU A 139 -2.42 -19.58 0.17
C LEU A 139 -2.78 -19.99 -1.26
N TYR A 140 -1.84 -19.88 -2.19
CA TYR A 140 -2.02 -20.27 -3.58
C TYR A 140 -2.11 -21.79 -3.72
N GLU A 141 -1.20 -22.54 -3.10
CA GLU A 141 -1.18 -24.02 -3.13
C GLU A 141 -2.45 -24.65 -2.54
N ASN A 142 -3.18 -23.90 -1.71
CA ASN A 142 -4.40 -24.35 -1.04
C ASN A 142 -5.69 -23.66 -1.57
N ASP A 143 -5.67 -23.02 -2.74
CA ASP A 143 -6.83 -22.36 -3.37
C ASP A 143 -7.51 -21.28 -2.49
N LEU A 144 -6.73 -20.63 -1.61
CA LEU A 144 -7.20 -19.61 -0.65
C LEU A 144 -6.73 -18.20 -0.98
N LEU A 145 -5.81 -18.03 -1.94
CA LEU A 145 -5.20 -16.74 -2.25
C LEU A 145 -6.24 -15.65 -2.56
N THR A 146 -7.11 -15.86 -3.56
CA THR A 146 -8.12 -14.87 -3.97
C THR A 146 -9.00 -14.44 -2.81
N LYS A 147 -9.61 -15.41 -2.10
CA LYS A 147 -10.50 -15.11 -0.97
C LYS A 147 -9.78 -14.35 0.15
N THR A 148 -8.53 -14.69 0.43
CA THR A 148 -7.73 -14.02 1.46
C THR A 148 -7.39 -12.58 1.02
N MET A 149 -7.07 -12.38 -0.25
CA MET A 149 -6.82 -11.06 -0.83
C MET A 149 -8.09 -10.20 -0.84
N ASP A 150 -9.27 -10.77 -1.09
CA ASP A 150 -10.55 -10.05 -1.02
C ASP A 150 -10.83 -9.54 0.40
N VAL A 151 -10.58 -10.36 1.42
CA VAL A 151 -10.69 -9.93 2.83
C VAL A 151 -9.71 -8.80 3.13
N LEU A 152 -8.46 -8.92 2.67
CA LEU A 152 -7.45 -7.88 2.87
C LEU A 152 -7.82 -6.58 2.15
N ASN A 153 -8.32 -6.67 0.92
CA ASN A 153 -8.80 -5.54 0.11
C ASN A 153 -9.86 -4.75 0.88
N GLY A 154 -10.91 -5.43 1.36
CA GLY A 154 -11.97 -4.82 2.16
C GLY A 154 -11.46 -4.17 3.45
N ARG A 155 -10.53 -4.81 4.16
CA ARG A 155 -9.92 -4.23 5.37
C ARG A 155 -9.08 -2.99 5.09
N ILE A 156 -8.31 -2.97 3.99
CA ILE A 156 -7.53 -1.80 3.58
C ILE A 156 -8.47 -0.64 3.24
N GLY A 157 -9.49 -0.89 2.41
CA GLY A 157 -10.52 0.10 2.07
C GLY A 157 -11.15 0.70 3.33
N HIS A 158 -11.65 -0.15 4.23
CA HIS A 158 -12.24 0.31 5.50
C HIS A 158 -11.30 1.19 6.34
N ASN A 159 -10.00 0.87 6.40
CA ASN A 159 -9.05 1.67 7.17
C ASN A 159 -8.70 2.99 6.47
N ILE A 160 -8.71 3.05 5.14
CA ILE A 160 -8.55 4.29 4.37
C ILE A 160 -9.77 5.19 4.57
N ASP A 161 -10.98 4.66 4.42
CA ASP A 161 -12.23 5.41 4.58
C ASP A 161 -12.38 6.03 5.97
N ARG A 162 -11.88 5.33 7.01
CA ARG A 162 -11.86 5.87 8.38
C ARG A 162 -10.88 7.00 8.60
N ARG A 163 -9.86 7.11 7.75
CA ARG A 163 -8.80 8.12 7.86
C ARG A 163 -9.12 9.37 7.05
N ILE A 164 -9.71 9.18 5.87
CA ILE A 164 -9.84 10.22 4.85
C ILE A 164 -11.28 10.77 4.82
N PRO A 165 -11.48 12.08 4.55
CA PRO A 165 -12.82 12.63 4.36
C PRO A 165 -13.59 11.95 3.21
N GLU A 166 -14.91 11.83 3.36
CA GLU A 166 -15.78 11.11 2.40
C GLU A 166 -15.79 11.71 0.98
N ASP A 167 -15.41 12.98 0.80
CA ASP A 167 -15.38 13.66 -0.50
C ASP A 167 -14.08 13.45 -1.29
N ILE A 168 -13.16 12.64 -0.78
CA ILE A 168 -11.89 12.34 -1.44
C ILE A 168 -11.93 10.92 -1.99
N ASN A 169 -11.73 10.80 -3.29
CA ASN A 169 -11.69 9.53 -4.00
C ASN A 169 -10.30 8.90 -3.88
N VAL A 170 -10.17 7.87 -3.03
CA VAL A 170 -8.90 7.15 -2.81
C VAL A 170 -9.02 5.72 -3.30
N GLY A 171 -8.15 5.33 -4.23
CA GLY A 171 -8.01 3.96 -4.69
C GLY A 171 -6.62 3.41 -4.37
N PHE A 172 -6.49 2.08 -4.47
CA PHE A 172 -5.22 1.41 -4.25
C PHE A 172 -5.08 0.14 -5.08
N ILE A 173 -3.83 -0.19 -5.41
CA ILE A 173 -3.43 -1.39 -6.14
C ILE A 173 -2.35 -2.11 -5.32
N CYS A 174 -2.61 -3.37 -4.99
CA CYS A 174 -1.67 -4.25 -4.34
C CYS A 174 -1.04 -5.20 -5.34
N PHE A 175 0.29 -5.31 -5.32
CA PHE A 175 1.00 -6.24 -6.20
C PHE A 175 2.05 -7.07 -5.44
N ALA A 176 2.43 -8.19 -6.05
CA ALA A 176 3.61 -8.97 -5.73
C ALA A 176 4.52 -9.05 -6.96
N ASN A 177 5.83 -9.20 -6.76
CA ASN A 177 6.81 -9.19 -7.86
C ASN A 177 7.63 -10.49 -7.97
N THR A 178 7.24 -11.53 -7.26
CA THR A 178 7.92 -12.83 -7.23
C THR A 178 6.92 -13.96 -6.99
N GLY A 179 7.21 -15.16 -7.50
CA GLY A 179 6.34 -16.34 -7.34
C GLY A 179 5.38 -16.51 -8.52
N GLU A 180 4.50 -17.51 -8.44
CA GLU A 180 3.48 -17.79 -9.49
C GLU A 180 2.39 -16.71 -9.59
N TYR A 181 2.28 -15.86 -8.57
CA TYR A 181 1.31 -14.77 -8.43
C TYR A 181 1.97 -13.38 -8.58
N SER A 182 3.06 -13.28 -9.35
CA SER A 182 3.60 -11.97 -9.70
C SER A 182 2.58 -11.17 -10.53
N GLY A 183 2.47 -9.87 -10.25
CA GLY A 183 1.46 -9.00 -10.81
C GLY A 183 0.51 -8.43 -9.76
N VAL A 184 -0.65 -7.94 -10.20
CA VAL A 184 -1.69 -7.40 -9.34
C VAL A 184 -2.33 -8.53 -8.54
N LEU A 185 -2.34 -8.39 -7.21
CA LEU A 185 -3.05 -9.30 -6.31
C LEU A 185 -4.51 -8.89 -6.14
N PHE A 186 -4.75 -7.58 -6.00
CA PHE A 186 -6.07 -6.98 -5.91
C PHE A 186 -5.97 -5.46 -6.12
N GLU A 187 -7.10 -4.85 -6.44
CA GLU A 187 -7.26 -3.41 -6.51
C GLU A 187 -8.62 -3.01 -5.90
N SER A 188 -8.72 -1.77 -5.43
CA SER A 188 -9.97 -1.22 -4.93
C SER A 188 -10.99 -1.04 -6.05
N GLU A 189 -12.28 -1.02 -5.72
CA GLU A 189 -13.37 -0.94 -6.71
C GLU A 189 -13.26 0.26 -7.66
N ASN A 190 -12.73 1.39 -7.18
CA ASN A 190 -12.52 2.63 -7.92
C ASN A 190 -11.15 2.74 -8.62
N ALA A 191 -10.27 1.73 -8.50
CA ALA A 191 -8.91 1.81 -9.03
C ALA A 191 -8.90 1.91 -10.56
N ASP A 192 -9.78 1.20 -11.26
CA ASP A 192 -9.89 1.27 -12.72
C ASP A 192 -10.19 2.68 -13.22
N ASP A 193 -11.20 3.34 -12.64
CA ASP A 193 -11.56 4.71 -12.99
C ASP A 193 -10.42 5.70 -12.67
N LEU A 194 -9.73 5.49 -11.55
CA LEU A 194 -8.59 6.32 -11.16
C LEU A 194 -7.40 6.14 -12.11
N LYS A 195 -7.12 4.92 -12.60
CA LYS A 195 -6.02 4.66 -13.54
C LYS A 195 -6.14 5.50 -14.82
N GLU A 196 -7.35 5.79 -15.29
CA GLU A 196 -7.59 6.63 -16.47
C GLU A 196 -6.97 8.03 -16.36
N LEU A 197 -6.82 8.57 -15.15
CA LEU A 197 -6.22 9.89 -14.92
C LEU A 197 -4.71 9.92 -15.22
N TRP A 198 -4.08 8.75 -15.37
CA TRP A 198 -2.65 8.58 -15.66
C TRP A 198 -2.38 7.77 -16.92
N LYS A 199 -3.40 7.50 -17.73
CA LYS A 199 -3.20 6.97 -19.09
C LYS A 199 -2.79 8.09 -20.03
N ASP A 200 -1.84 7.81 -20.91
CA ASP A 200 -1.38 8.73 -21.97
C ASP A 200 -2.44 8.93 -23.07
#